data_AF-A0A914Y249-F1
#
_entry.id   AF-A0A914Y249-F1
#
_cell.length_a   1.000
_cell.length_b   1.000
_cell.length_c   1.000
_cell.angle_alpha   90.00
_cell.angle_beta   90.00
_cell.angle_gamma   90.00
#
_symmetry.space_group_name_H-M   'P 1'
#
loop_
_entity.id
_entity.type
_entity.pdbx_description
1 polymer ?
#
loop_
_entity_poly.entity_id
_entity_poly.type
_entity_poly.pdbx_seq_one_letter_code
_entity_poly.pdbx_strand_id
1 'polypeptide(L)'
;MTSTVYRERSQDSVIVLSDSDGEKEEKCLKIHYQESLEFFEIPMESDGRISLEDVISMDPKIFALIVQKDGYRKLVKPKNGYWKEPKEKWKNFKVFFLH
;
A
#
# COMPACT_ATOMS: atom_id res chain seq x y z
N MET A 1 -26.19 41.95 -8.06
CA MET A 1 -27.67 41.83 -7.93
C MET A 1 -28.07 40.78 -8.96
N THR A 2 -28.56 39.58 -8.66
CA THR A 2 -29.35 39.03 -7.55
C THR A 2 -29.06 37.52 -7.42
N SER A 3 -28.83 37.01 -6.21
CA SER A 3 -28.68 35.58 -5.91
C SER A 3 -30.04 35.00 -5.52
N THR A 4 -30.45 33.89 -6.13
CA THR A 4 -31.63 33.14 -5.69
C THR A 4 -31.17 32.00 -4.79
N VAL A 5 -31.46 32.13 -3.50
CA VAL A 5 -31.23 31.09 -2.47
C VAL A 5 -32.51 30.27 -2.34
N TYR A 6 -32.40 28.95 -2.53
CA TYR A 6 -33.43 28.00 -2.10
C TYR A 6 -32.97 27.31 -0.80
N ARG A 7 -33.76 27.49 0.26
CA ARG A 7 -33.81 26.73 1.53
C ARG A 7 -35.23 26.15 1.56
N GLU A 8 -35.59 24.96 2.03
CA GLU A 8 -35.09 24.15 3.14
C GLU A 8 -35.91 22.83 3.12
N ARG A 9 -35.31 21.69 3.49
CA ARG A 9 -35.87 20.71 4.44
C ARG A 9 -34.86 19.57 4.69
N SER A 10 -34.08 19.76 5.75
CA SER A 10 -33.42 18.76 6.60
C SER A 10 -32.94 17.45 5.96
N GLN A 11 -31.80 17.54 5.27
CA GLN A 11 -30.78 16.50 5.12
C GLN A 11 -29.45 17.25 4.94
N ASP A 12 -28.77 17.61 6.03
CA ASP A 12 -27.66 18.57 5.99
C ASP A 12 -26.34 17.96 6.48
N SER A 13 -25.64 17.31 5.54
CA SER A 13 -24.19 17.37 5.40
C SER A 13 -23.87 17.29 3.90
N VAL A 14 -23.86 18.45 3.24
CA VAL A 14 -23.46 18.58 1.83
C VAL A 14 -21.93 18.47 1.76
N ILE A 15 -21.42 17.35 1.28
CA ILE A 15 -20.00 17.21 0.94
C ILE A 15 -19.82 17.77 -0.47
N VAL A 16 -19.09 18.89 -0.55
CA VAL A 16 -18.54 19.39 -1.81
C VAL A 16 -17.38 18.48 -2.18
N LEU A 17 -17.58 17.55 -3.11
CA LEU A 17 -16.47 16.85 -3.77
C LEU A 17 -16.07 17.68 -4.99
N SER A 18 -15.00 18.46 -4.83
CA SER A 18 -14.33 19.10 -5.94
C SER A 18 -13.69 18.03 -6.83
N ASP A 19 -14.06 18.00 -8.11
CA ASP A 19 -13.38 17.24 -9.16
C ASP A 19 -11.89 17.60 -9.17
N SER A 20 -11.07 16.71 -8.61
CA SER A 20 -9.62 16.69 -8.84
C SER A 20 -9.33 15.60 -9.86
N ASP A 21 -9.20 16.04 -11.11
CA ASP A 21 -8.63 15.28 -12.22
C ASP A 21 -7.14 15.04 -11.94
N GLY A 22 -6.85 13.90 -11.32
CA GLY A 22 -5.53 13.52 -10.85
C GLY A 22 -5.55 12.14 -10.21
N GLU A 23 -5.90 11.11 -10.98
CA GLU A 23 -5.73 9.70 -10.61
C GLU A 23 -4.25 9.44 -10.26
N LYS A 24 -3.87 9.61 -8.99
CA LYS A 24 -2.66 9.03 -8.43
C LYS A 24 -2.97 7.56 -8.16
N GLU A 25 -2.71 6.73 -9.17
CA GLU A 25 -2.66 5.27 -9.03
C GLU A 25 -1.90 4.90 -7.74
N GLU A 26 -2.56 4.17 -6.84
CA GLU A 26 -2.00 3.73 -5.56
C GLU A 26 -0.79 2.81 -5.78
N LYS A 27 0.43 3.30 -5.49
CA LYS A 27 1.71 2.56 -5.65
C LYS A 27 2.28 2.06 -4.32
N CYS A 28 1.46 1.60 -3.37
CA CYS A 28 1.96 1.13 -2.06
C CYS A 28 1.59 -0.33 -1.81
N LEU A 29 2.52 -1.11 -1.26
CA LEU A 29 2.29 -2.46 -0.78
C LEU A 29 2.15 -2.49 0.74
N LYS A 30 1.11 -3.16 1.22
CA LYS A 30 0.93 -3.46 2.65
C LYS A 30 1.73 -4.69 3.04
N ILE A 31 2.68 -4.51 3.98
CA ILE A 31 3.49 -5.57 4.53
C ILE A 31 3.24 -5.67 6.04
N HIS A 32 2.91 -6.86 6.51
CA HIS A 32 2.52 -7.11 7.91
C HIS A 32 3.68 -7.65 8.75
N TYR A 33 3.67 -7.42 10.06
CA TYR A 33 4.48 -8.24 10.96
C TYR A 33 3.84 -9.62 11.17
N GLN A 34 4.65 -10.69 11.30
CA GLN A 34 4.09 -12.05 11.46
C GLN A 34 3.28 -12.24 12.74
N GLU A 35 3.67 -11.55 13.81
CA GLU A 35 3.11 -11.72 15.16
C GLU A 35 2.21 -10.55 15.58
N SER A 36 2.04 -9.54 14.73
CA SER A 36 1.24 -8.35 15.00
C SER A 36 0.22 -8.10 13.90
N LEU A 37 -0.85 -7.38 14.24
CA LEU A 37 -1.80 -6.84 13.27
C LEU A 37 -1.29 -5.57 12.58
N GLU A 38 -0.15 -5.06 13.03
CA GLU A 38 0.52 -3.91 12.42
C GLU A 38 0.97 -4.23 10.99
N PHE A 39 0.81 -3.22 10.13
CA PHE A 39 1.28 -3.25 8.76
C PHE A 39 1.90 -1.92 8.40
N PHE A 40 2.79 -1.96 7.43
CA PHE A 40 3.43 -0.79 6.85
C PHE A 40 3.12 -0.72 5.37
N GLU A 41 2.94 0.49 4.88
CA GLU A 41 2.75 0.77 3.47
C GLU A 41 4.09 1.17 2.88
N ILE A 42 4.67 0.27 2.10
CA ILE A 42 5.95 0.49 1.44
C ILE A 42 5.68 0.90 -0.01
N PRO A 43 6.27 2.01 -0.49
CA PRO A 43 6.13 2.40 -1.88
C PRO A 43 6.70 1.32 -2.80
N MET A 44 5.99 1.08 -3.89
CA MET A 44 6.41 0.22 -4.99
C MET A 44 6.89 1.08 -6.14
N GLU A 45 7.97 0.62 -6.76
CA GLU A 45 8.44 1.15 -8.03
C GLU A 45 7.41 0.88 -9.14
N SER A 46 7.50 1.62 -10.25
CA SER A 46 6.58 1.49 -11.39
C SER A 46 6.61 0.11 -12.05
N ASP A 47 7.67 -0.66 -11.86
CA ASP A 47 7.83 -2.03 -12.34
C ASP A 47 7.49 -3.10 -11.28
N GLY A 48 6.88 -2.67 -10.18
CA GLY A 48 6.44 -3.53 -9.08
C GLY A 48 7.56 -3.95 -8.12
N ARG A 49 8.78 -3.45 -8.30
CA ARG A 49 9.86 -3.71 -7.33
C ARG A 49 9.63 -2.96 -6.01
N ILE A 50 10.20 -3.50 -4.96
CA ILE A 50 10.25 -2.88 -3.63
C ILE A 50 11.70 -2.66 -3.27
N SER A 51 12.06 -1.44 -2.87
CA SER A 51 13.42 -1.13 -2.43
C SER A 51 13.70 -1.71 -1.05
N LEU A 52 14.87 -2.34 -0.90
CA LEU A 52 15.40 -2.70 0.41
C LEU A 52 15.60 -1.48 1.28
N GLU A 53 16.05 -0.36 0.69
CA GLU A 53 16.32 0.89 1.42
C GLU A 53 15.06 1.47 2.06
N ASP A 54 13.92 1.43 1.35
CA ASP A 54 12.65 1.90 1.90
C ASP A 54 12.17 1.01 3.06
N VAL A 55 12.36 -0.30 2.94
CA VAL A 55 11.99 -1.26 3.97
C VAL A 55 12.87 -1.13 5.22
N ILE A 56 14.20 -1.04 5.07
CA ILE A 56 15.12 -0.88 6.21
C ILE A 56 15.01 0.50 6.87
N SER A 57 14.55 1.52 6.13
CA SER A 57 14.26 2.83 6.70
C SER A 57 13.10 2.79 7.67
N MET A 58 12.17 1.85 7.49
CA MET A 58 11.06 1.60 8.42
C MET A 58 11.50 0.73 9.59
N ASP A 59 12.16 -0.40 9.33
CA ASP A 59 12.83 -1.18 10.37
C ASP A 59 14.12 -1.84 9.81
N PRO A 60 15.31 -1.45 10.33
CA PRO A 60 16.60 -1.91 9.84
C PRO A 60 16.86 -3.40 10.11
N LYS A 61 16.03 -4.06 10.94
CA LYS A 61 16.14 -5.50 11.20
C LYS A 61 15.54 -6.34 10.06
N ILE A 62 14.74 -5.73 9.18
CA ILE A 62 14.11 -6.46 8.08
C ILE A 62 15.13 -6.76 6.99
N PHE A 63 15.40 -8.04 6.78
CA PHE A 63 16.32 -8.49 5.71
C PHE A 63 15.65 -9.36 4.65
N ALA A 64 14.42 -9.82 4.90
CA ALA A 64 13.66 -10.64 3.97
C ALA A 64 12.15 -10.46 4.14
N LEU A 65 11.42 -10.81 3.08
CA LEU A 65 9.96 -10.82 3.06
C LEU A 65 9.47 -12.26 2.98
N ILE A 66 8.36 -12.56 3.63
CA ILE A 66 7.66 -13.83 3.49
C ILE A 66 6.36 -13.55 2.76
N VAL A 67 6.20 -14.13 1.58
CA VAL A 67 4.93 -14.09 0.85
C VAL A 67 4.13 -15.34 1.18
N GLN A 68 2.87 -15.15 1.53
CA GLN A 68 1.92 -16.23 1.77
C GLN A 68 0.76 -16.15 0.78
N LYS A 69 0.46 -17.27 0.14
CA LYS A 69 -0.70 -17.45 -0.73
C LYS A 69 -1.23 -18.88 -0.57
N ASP A 70 -2.54 -19.03 -0.41
CA ASP A 70 -3.22 -20.33 -0.32
C ASP A 70 -2.61 -21.29 0.72
N GLY A 71 -2.13 -20.75 1.85
CA GLY A 71 -1.47 -21.51 2.91
C GLY A 71 0.03 -21.81 2.67
N TYR A 72 0.54 -21.58 1.46
CA TYR A 72 1.96 -21.72 1.15
C TYR A 72 2.72 -20.45 1.52
N ARG A 73 3.84 -20.61 2.22
CA ARG A 73 4.75 -19.52 2.56
C ARG A 73 6.04 -19.66 1.76
N LYS A 74 6.52 -18.56 1.21
CA LYS A 74 7.79 -18.49 0.50
C LYS A 74 8.59 -17.30 0.98
N LEU A 75 9.85 -17.57 1.33
CA LEU A 75 10.82 -16.53 1.65
C LEU A 75 11.32 -15.88 0.36
N VAL A 76 11.29 -14.55 0.32
CA VAL A 76 11.82 -13.73 -0.77
C VAL A 76 12.91 -12.84 -0.18
N LYS A 77 14.14 -13.05 -0.64
CA LYS A 77 15.27 -12.20 -0.30
C LYS A 77 15.44 -11.10 -1.35
N PRO A 78 15.88 -9.90 -0.96
CA PRO A 78 16.18 -8.85 -1.93
C PRO A 78 17.37 -9.29 -2.79
N LYS A 79 17.36 -8.93 -4.07
CA LYS A 79 18.48 -9.13 -4.99
C LYS A 79 18.85 -7.78 -5.59
N ASN A 80 20.12 -7.41 -5.47
CA ASN A 80 20.64 -6.09 -5.86
C ASN A 80 19.91 -4.92 -5.17
N GLY A 81 19.52 -5.09 -3.90
CA GLY A 81 18.82 -4.05 -3.14
C GLY A 81 17.32 -3.94 -3.40
N TYR A 82 16.72 -4.86 -4.15
CA TYR A 82 15.27 -4.84 -4.42
C TYR A 82 14.62 -6.22 -4.30
N TRP A 83 13.38 -6.27 -3.86
CA TRP A 83 12.52 -7.43 -4.08
C TRP A 83 11.81 -7.29 -5.42
N LYS A 84 11.94 -8.32 -6.27
CA LYS A 84 11.25 -8.36 -7.55
C LYS A 84 9.82 -8.81 -7.38
N GLU A 85 8.92 -8.16 -8.11
CA GLU A 85 7.53 -8.58 -8.14
C GLU A 85 7.42 -10.05 -8.59
N PRO A 86 6.68 -10.90 -7.85
CA PRO A 86 6.36 -12.25 -8.31
C PRO A 86 5.49 -12.18 -9.57
N LYS A 87 5.53 -13.20 -10.42
CA LYS A 87 4.71 -13.25 -11.66
C LYS A 87 3.23 -12.97 -11.44
N GLU A 88 2.72 -13.31 -10.26
CA GLU A 88 1.31 -13.14 -9.90
C GLU A 88 1.00 -11.80 -9.21
N LYS A 89 1.92 -10.82 -9.19
CA LYS A 89 1.80 -9.49 -8.54
C LYS A 89 1.69 -9.54 -7.01
N TRP A 90 2.28 -8.57 -6.32
CA TRP A 90 2.32 -8.56 -4.84
C TRP A 90 0.93 -8.54 -4.19
N LYS A 91 -0.03 -7.84 -4.80
CA LYS A 91 -1.41 -7.71 -4.30
C LYS A 91 -2.15 -9.04 -4.10
N ASN A 92 -1.69 -10.11 -4.73
CA ASN A 92 -2.27 -11.45 -4.61
C ASN A 92 -1.63 -12.29 -3.49
N PHE A 93 -0.67 -11.72 -2.75
CA PHE A 93 0.02 -12.36 -1.64
C PHE A 93 -0.22 -11.56 -0.36
N LYS A 94 -0.32 -12.26 0.77
CA LYS A 94 -0.09 -11.64 2.08
C LYS A 94 1.42 -11.57 2.28
N VAL A 95 1.96 -10.37 2.42
CA VAL A 95 3.40 -10.17 2.58
C VAL A 95 3.70 -9.85 4.04
N PHE A 96 4.72 -10.51 4.57
CA PHE A 96 5.14 -10.35 5.95
C PHE A 96 6.62 -9.99 6.03
N PHE A 97 6.99 -9.21 7.04
CA PHE A 97 8.38 -8.97 7.40
C PHE A 97 8.97 -10.16 8.14
N LEU A 98 10.26 -10.40 7.92
CA LEU A 98 11.08 -11.30 8.72
C LEU A 98 12.16 -10.48 9.44
N HIS A 99 12.11 -10.50 10.78
CA HIS A 99 13.12 -9.98 11.69
C HIS A 99 14.29 -10.95 11.87
#